data_AF-A0A937XU89-F1
#
_entry.id   AF-A0A937XU89-F1
#
_cell.length_a   1.000
_cell.length_b   1.000
_cell.length_c   1.000
_cell.angle_alpha   90.00
_cell.angle_beta   90.00
_cell.angle_gamma   90.00
#
_symmetry.space_group_name_H-M   'P 1'
#
loop_
_entity.id
_entity.type
_entity.pdbx_description
1 polymer ?
#
loop_
_entity_poly.entity_id
_entity_poly.type
_entity_poly.pdbx_seq_one_letter_code
_entity_poly.pdbx_strand_id
1 'polypeptide(L)'
;GLAVSSPRRSVFAPTVPTLAESGVAALKDVDVVGWTGLLAPAGIARDTVNRLNAEVNAIVQTQDIKDRYAAQNLEVFPPGSADEFATYIRAESEKWKKVGRDANVQPQ
;
A
#
# COMPACT_ATOMS: atom_id res chain seq x y z
N GLY A 1 -20.95 5.06 -2.17
CA GLY A 1 -20.17 4.51 -1.04
C GLY A 1 -20.28 5.46 0.13
N LEU A 2 -20.20 4.96 1.36
CA LEU A 2 -20.29 5.79 2.57
C LEU A 2 -18.95 6.49 2.87
N ALA A 3 -17.83 5.80 2.75
CA ALA A 3 -16.47 6.35 2.84
C ALA A 3 -15.43 5.36 2.29
N VAL A 4 -14.22 5.82 1.97
CA VAL A 4 -13.03 4.99 1.71
C VAL A 4 -12.11 4.97 2.93
N SER A 5 -11.44 3.84 3.17
CA SER A 5 -10.48 3.68 4.28
C SER A 5 -9.08 4.20 3.98
N SER A 6 -8.81 4.63 2.74
CA SER A 6 -7.54 5.25 2.38
C SER A 6 -7.41 6.66 2.98
N PRO A 7 -6.18 7.13 3.25
CA PRO A 7 -5.94 8.45 3.84
C PRO A 7 -6.31 9.59 2.88
N ARG A 8 -6.47 9.29 1.59
CA ARG A 8 -6.91 10.20 0.53
C ARG A 8 -8.05 9.56 -0.24
N ARG A 9 -8.92 10.38 -0.84
CA ARG A 9 -9.99 9.90 -1.72
C ARG A 9 -9.40 9.15 -2.90
N SER A 10 -10.06 8.07 -3.32
CA SER A 10 -9.64 7.33 -4.51
C SER A 10 -9.96 8.13 -5.77
N VAL A 11 -9.07 8.07 -6.75
CA VAL A 11 -9.30 8.67 -8.08
C VAL A 11 -10.46 8.00 -8.82
N PHE A 12 -10.78 6.75 -8.48
CA PHE A 12 -11.92 6.01 -9.05
C PHE A 12 -13.26 6.37 -8.40
N ALA A 13 -13.24 7.03 -7.24
CA ALA A 13 -14.43 7.47 -6.50
C ALA A 13 -14.22 8.85 -5.85
N PRO A 14 -13.98 9.92 -6.64
CA PRO A 14 -13.55 11.23 -6.12
C PRO A 14 -14.60 11.94 -5.25
N THR A 15 -15.86 11.58 -5.42
CA THR A 15 -16.99 12.11 -4.64
C THR A 15 -17.20 11.37 -3.31
N VAL A 16 -16.55 10.22 -3.10
CA VAL A 16 -16.66 9.45 -1.87
C VAL A 16 -15.61 9.95 -0.86
N PRO A 17 -16.02 10.36 0.35
CA PRO A 17 -15.10 10.89 1.35
C PRO A 17 -14.22 9.79 1.95
N THR A 18 -13.13 10.17 2.61
CA THR A 18 -12.37 9.24 3.45
C THR A 18 -13.06 9.04 4.81
N LEU A 19 -12.70 7.98 5.54
CA LEU A 19 -13.14 7.79 6.93
C LEU A 19 -12.71 8.96 7.83
N ALA A 20 -11.55 9.55 7.57
CA ALA A 20 -11.05 10.71 8.30
C ALA A 20 -11.90 11.98 8.07
N GLU A 21 -12.57 12.09 6.91
CA GLU A 21 -13.46 13.20 6.57
C GLU A 21 -14.88 13.03 7.16
N SER A 22 -15.19 11.89 7.80
CA SER A 22 -16.54 11.60 8.31
C SER A 22 -16.94 12.41 9.55
N GLY A 23 -15.99 13.07 10.22
CA GLY A 23 -16.22 13.77 11.49
C GLY A 23 -16.33 12.84 12.71
N VAL A 24 -16.24 11.52 12.53
CA VAL A 24 -16.21 10.55 13.64
C VAL A 24 -14.78 10.42 14.16
N ALA A 25 -14.53 10.94 15.37
CA ALA A 25 -13.19 10.98 15.95
C ALA A 25 -12.49 9.60 15.99
N ALA A 26 -13.24 8.53 16.30
CA ALA A 26 -12.72 7.17 16.34
C ALA A 26 -12.26 6.62 14.98
N LEU A 27 -12.67 7.25 13.88
CA LEU A 27 -12.35 6.82 12.50
C LEU A 27 -11.26 7.68 11.85
N LYS A 28 -10.77 8.71 12.55
CA LYS A 28 -9.82 9.70 12.01
C LYS A 28 -8.50 9.09 11.56
N ASP A 29 -8.02 8.10 12.31
CA ASP A 29 -6.72 7.46 12.09
C ASP A 29 -6.85 6.09 11.41
N VAL A 30 -8.04 5.75 10.90
CA VAL A 30 -8.27 4.50 10.17
C VAL A 30 -7.69 4.64 8.77
N ASP A 31 -6.56 3.96 8.57
CA ASP A 31 -5.95 3.74 7.28
C ASP A 31 -5.83 2.24 7.04
N VAL A 32 -6.66 1.69 6.15
CA VAL A 32 -6.61 0.28 5.76
C VAL A 32 -6.61 0.22 4.24
N VAL A 33 -5.42 0.09 3.66
CA VAL A 33 -5.21 -0.06 2.23
C VAL A 33 -4.44 -1.35 1.99
N GLY A 34 -5.02 -2.25 1.20
CA GLY A 34 -4.31 -3.44 0.75
C GLY A 34 -3.19 -3.06 -0.21
N TRP A 35 -2.03 -3.68 -0.05
CA TRP A 35 -0.89 -3.48 -0.92
C TRP A 35 -0.30 -4.81 -1.39
N THR A 36 0.43 -4.76 -2.48
CA THR A 36 1.20 -5.89 -3.01
C THR A 36 2.57 -5.38 -3.42
N GLY A 37 3.59 -6.20 -3.24
CA GLY A 37 4.93 -5.86 -3.68
C GLY A 37 5.77 -7.09 -3.95
N LEU A 38 6.98 -6.83 -4.48
CA LEU A 38 7.93 -7.86 -4.88
C LEU A 38 9.06 -7.95 -3.85
N LEU A 39 9.42 -9.17 -3.48
CA LEU A 39 10.49 -9.47 -2.55
C LEU A 39 11.52 -10.37 -3.24
N ALA A 40 12.80 -10.08 -3.00
CA ALA A 40 13.90 -10.95 -3.41
C ALA A 40 14.38 -11.78 -2.21
N PRO A 41 15.00 -12.96 -2.43
CA PRO A 41 15.64 -13.72 -1.36
C PRO A 41 16.71 -12.91 -0.62
N ALA A 42 16.96 -13.29 0.64
CA ALA A 42 18.06 -12.71 1.40
C ALA A 42 19.42 -13.02 0.76
N GLY A 43 20.35 -12.07 0.81
CA GLY A 43 21.73 -12.23 0.30
C GLY A 43 21.94 -11.86 -1.17
N ILE A 44 20.92 -11.42 -1.90
CA ILE A 44 21.08 -10.88 -3.25
C ILE A 44 21.92 -9.58 -3.21
N ALA A 45 22.84 -9.44 -4.16
CA ALA A 45 23.70 -8.26 -4.26
C ALA A 45 22.87 -6.98 -4.47
N ARG A 46 23.29 -5.87 -3.82
CA ARG A 46 22.55 -4.60 -3.83
C ARG A 46 22.32 -4.06 -5.24
N ASP A 47 23.30 -4.20 -6.13
CA ASP A 47 23.18 -3.75 -7.52
C ASP A 47 22.10 -4.52 -8.30
N THR A 48 21.95 -5.82 -8.02
CA THR A 48 20.87 -6.63 -8.60
C THR A 48 19.50 -6.17 -8.09
N VAL A 49 19.38 -5.89 -6.79
CA VAL A 49 18.13 -5.35 -6.21
C VAL A 49 17.78 -3.99 -6.82
N ASN A 50 18.77 -3.10 -6.93
CA ASN A 50 18.58 -1.77 -7.51
C ASN A 50 18.14 -1.85 -8.97
N ARG A 51 18.76 -2.73 -9.76
CA ARG A 51 18.35 -2.96 -11.15
C ARG A 51 16.92 -3.47 -11.23
N LEU A 52 16.55 -4.49 -10.46
CA LEU A 52 15.19 -5.02 -10.44
C LEU A 52 14.16 -3.95 -10.02
N ASN A 53 14.48 -3.14 -9.01
CA ASN A 53 13.63 -2.03 -8.59
C ASN A 53 13.43 -1.01 -9.71
N ALA A 54 14.49 -0.63 -10.42
CA ALA A 54 14.41 0.30 -11.55
C ALA A 54 13.51 -0.24 -12.67
N GLU A 55 13.65 -1.50 -13.06
CA GLU A 55 12.81 -2.14 -14.08
C GLU A 55 11.34 -2.21 -13.64
N VAL A 56 11.09 -2.61 -12.39
CA VAL A 56 9.71 -2.65 -11.83
C VAL A 56 9.10 -1.26 -11.85
N ASN A 57 9.82 -0.24 -11.39
CA ASN A 57 9.38 1.16 -11.39
C ASN A 57 9.01 1.64 -12.81
N ALA A 58 9.78 1.24 -13.83
CA ALA A 58 9.47 1.56 -15.22
C ALA A 58 8.22 0.83 -15.72
N ILE A 59 8.11 -0.48 -15.46
CA ILE A 59 7.01 -1.33 -15.94
C ILE A 59 5.66 -0.87 -15.36
N VAL A 60 5.61 -0.60 -14.05
CA VAL A 60 4.35 -0.21 -13.40
C VAL A 60 3.83 1.15 -13.89
N GLN A 61 4.71 1.98 -14.45
CA GLN A 61 4.33 3.27 -15.03
C GLN A 61 3.80 3.17 -16.47
N THR A 62 3.92 2.02 -17.12
CA THR A 62 3.40 1.83 -18.48
C THR A 62 1.88 1.91 -18.51
N GLN A 63 1.32 2.39 -19.62
CA GLN A 63 -0.12 2.55 -19.76
C GLN A 63 -0.87 1.21 -19.68
N ASP A 64 -0.33 0.15 -20.29
CA ASP A 64 -0.92 -1.19 -20.23
C ASP A 64 -1.08 -1.69 -18.78
N ILE A 65 -0.06 -1.50 -17.93
CA ILE A 65 -0.17 -1.89 -16.52
C ILE A 65 -1.16 -1.01 -15.77
N LYS A 66 -1.12 0.32 -15.98
CA LYS A 66 -2.08 1.24 -15.37
C LYS A 66 -3.53 0.89 -15.74
N ASP A 67 -3.79 0.58 -16.99
CA ASP A 67 -5.13 0.21 -17.47
C ASP A 67 -5.61 -1.10 -16.86
N ARG A 68 -4.74 -2.11 -16.76
CA ARG A 68 -5.08 -3.40 -16.12
C ARG A 68 -5.36 -3.28 -14.63
N TYR A 69 -4.63 -2.40 -13.94
CA TYR A 69 -4.88 -2.10 -12.53
C TYR A 69 -6.19 -1.32 -12.37
N ALA A 70 -6.41 -0.28 -13.20
CA ALA A 70 -7.64 0.50 -13.20
C ALA A 70 -8.89 -0.34 -13.50
N ALA A 71 -8.80 -1.32 -14.40
CA ALA A 71 -9.89 -2.26 -14.68
C ALA A 71 -10.33 -3.09 -13.45
N GLN A 72 -9.45 -3.19 -12.45
CA GLN A 72 -9.70 -3.87 -11.17
C GLN A 72 -9.94 -2.86 -10.03
N ASN A 73 -10.08 -1.57 -10.32
CA ASN A 73 -10.13 -0.47 -9.34
C ASN A 73 -8.91 -0.44 -8.40
N LEU A 74 -7.75 -0.87 -8.89
CA LEU A 74 -6.47 -0.80 -8.18
C LEU A 74 -5.68 0.40 -8.67
N GLU A 75 -5.05 1.10 -7.73
CA GLU A 75 -4.10 2.16 -8.04
C GLU A 75 -2.70 1.56 -8.09
N VAL A 76 -1.93 1.91 -9.11
CA VAL A 76 -0.51 1.56 -9.14
C VAL A 76 0.21 2.38 -8.07
N PHE A 77 0.93 1.70 -7.17
CA PHE A 77 1.75 2.39 -6.18
C PHE A 77 2.79 3.28 -6.86
N PRO A 78 3.01 4.52 -6.36
CA PRO A 78 4.06 5.38 -6.88
C PRO A 78 5.42 4.68 -6.83
N PRO A 79 6.29 4.87 -7.84
CA PRO A 79 7.66 4.36 -7.80
C PRO A 79 8.41 4.85 -6.57
N GLY A 80 9.28 3.99 -6.06
CA GLY A 80 10.14 4.28 -4.92
C GLY A 80 11.35 3.35 -4.90
N SER A 81 12.25 3.60 -3.97
CA SER A 81 13.44 2.77 -3.74
C SER A 81 13.11 1.49 -2.98
N ALA A 82 13.99 0.48 -3.09
CA ALA A 82 13.88 -0.75 -2.31
C ALA A 82 13.96 -0.49 -0.79
N ASP A 83 14.74 0.51 -0.36
CA ASP A 83 14.88 0.87 1.06
C ASP A 83 13.62 1.54 1.63
N GLU A 84 12.95 2.39 0.84
CA GLU A 84 11.65 2.95 1.20
C GLU A 84 10.60 1.85 1.34
N PHE A 85 10.58 0.89 0.42
CA PHE A 85 9.66 -0.24 0.50
C PHE A 85 9.96 -1.14 1.71
N ALA A 86 11.22 -1.39 2.03
CA ALA A 86 11.61 -2.11 3.24
C ALA A 86 11.16 -1.38 4.52
N THR A 87 11.22 -0.05 4.52
CA THR A 87 10.72 0.77 5.63
C THR A 87 9.21 0.70 5.76
N TYR A 88 8.50 0.75 4.63
CA TYR A 88 7.05 0.57 4.58
C TYR A 88 6.60 -0.79 5.14
N ILE A 89 7.24 -1.89 4.74
CA ILE A 89 6.96 -3.23 5.27
C ILE A 89 7.12 -3.29 6.79
N ARG A 90 8.19 -2.68 7.33
CA ARG A 90 8.41 -2.61 8.78
C ARG A 90 7.28 -1.85 9.49
N ALA A 91 6.90 -0.69 8.96
CA ALA A 91 5.83 0.13 9.52
C ALA A 91 4.48 -0.60 9.50
N GLU A 92 4.11 -1.22 8.38
CA GLU A 92 2.89 -2.02 8.26
C GLU A 92 2.90 -3.23 9.21
N SER A 93 4.04 -3.92 9.33
CA SER A 93 4.19 -5.04 10.26
C SER A 93 3.93 -4.62 11.71
N GLU A 94 4.48 -3.48 12.15
CA GLU A 94 4.26 -2.97 13.51
C GLU A 94 2.81 -2.51 13.75
N LYS A 95 2.21 -1.84 12.76
CA LYS A 95 0.79 -1.45 12.77
C LYS A 95 -0.12 -2.67 12.95
N TRP A 96 0.05 -3.70 12.11
CA TRP A 96 -0.80 -4.89 12.15
C TRP A 96 -0.56 -5.76 13.38
N LYS A 97 0.68 -5.82 13.90
CA LYS A 97 0.95 -6.43 15.21
C LYS A 97 0.18 -5.73 16.33
N LYS A 98 0.14 -4.39 16.33
CA LYS A 98 -0.62 -3.63 17.32
C LYS A 98 -2.12 -3.92 17.21
N VAL A 99 -2.67 -3.86 16.00
CA VAL A 99 -4.09 -4.19 15.75
C VAL A 99 -4.44 -5.60 16.24
N GLY A 100 -3.62 -6.59 15.92
CA GLY A 100 -3.82 -7.98 16.35
C GLY A 100 -3.81 -8.13 17.88
N ARG A 101 -2.88 -7.46 18.58
CA ARG A 101 -2.84 -7.44 20.05
C ARG A 101 -4.09 -6.81 20.65
N ASP A 102 -4.48 -5.63 20.15
CA ASP A 102 -5.66 -4.90 20.66
C ASP A 102 -6.96 -5.71 20.43
N ALA A 103 -7.00 -6.51 19.36
CA ALA A 103 -8.11 -7.38 18.99
C ALA A 103 -8.04 -8.79 19.61
N ASN A 104 -7.04 -9.09 20.45
CA ASN A 104 -6.81 -10.42 21.05
C ASN A 104 -6.70 -11.57 20.02
N VAL A 105 -6.17 -11.28 18.84
CA VAL A 105 -5.91 -12.30 17.81
C VAL A 105 -4.75 -13.18 18.27
N GLN A 106 -4.97 -14.49 18.35
CA GLN A 106 -3.94 -15.45 18.74
C GLN A 106 -3.00 -15.74 17.56
N PRO A 107 -1.67 -15.80 17.77
CA PRO A 107 -0.76 -16.34 16.77
C PRO A 107 -1.11 -17.80 16.49
N GLN A 108 -1.01 -18.20 15.22
CA GLN A 108 -1.13 -19.61 14.80
C GLN A 108 0.23 -20.30 14.84
#